data_AF-A0A4R6KTT6-F1
#
_entry.id   AF-A0A4R6KTT6-F1
#
_cell.length_a   1.000
_cell.length_b   1.000
_cell.length_c   1.000
_cell.angle_alpha   90.00
_cell.angle_beta   90.00
_cell.angle_gamma   90.00
#
_symmetry.space_group_name_H-M   'P 1'
#
loop_
_entity.id
_entity.type
_entity.pdbx_description
1 polymer ?
#
loop_
_entity_poly.entity_id
_entity_poly.type
_entity_poly.pdbx_seq_one_letter_code
_entity_poly.pdbx_strand_id
1 'polypeptide(L)'
;MELVEQAGSEVAVLIRVPSPLRDPSLPPADGNSAGSLTLATTRLAQARAELRDHRWEQSVGTCRKVLEILARTVKVPDADEVFNTPRRRRTQEQQWAAMYHTLKDMTHPAHHDTPHTSQFNWSRPDAEAILAATAGLLLRYNA
;
A
#
# COMPACT_ATOMS: atom_id res chain seq x y z
N MET A 1 -12.53 -4.75 39.29
CA MET A 1 -13.52 -5.60 38.61
C MET A 1 -14.33 -4.69 37.68
N GLU A 2 -13.68 -4.10 36.67
CA GLU A 2 -13.33 -4.73 35.37
C GLU A 2 -14.59 -5.16 34.60
N LEU A 3 -15.40 -4.19 34.16
CA LEU A 3 -16.51 -4.45 33.23
C LEU A 3 -16.49 -3.54 32.01
N VAL A 4 -15.47 -2.70 31.87
CA VAL A 4 -15.22 -1.88 30.66
C VAL A 4 -14.01 -2.40 29.85
N GLU A 5 -13.21 -3.32 30.40
CA GLU A 5 -12.06 -3.91 29.69
C GLU A 5 -12.42 -5.11 28.78
N GLN A 6 -13.71 -5.47 28.66
CA GLN A 6 -14.13 -6.68 27.94
C GLN A 6 -15.14 -6.42 26.80
N ALA A 7 -15.08 -5.25 26.19
CA ALA A 7 -15.69 -5.00 24.88
C ALA A 7 -14.57 -4.53 23.94
N GLY A 8 -14.23 -5.36 22.95
CA GLY A 8 -13.16 -5.12 22.00
C GLY A 8 -13.19 -3.69 21.49
N SER A 9 -12.18 -2.91 21.89
CA SER A 9 -12.01 -1.55 21.40
C SER A 9 -11.71 -1.64 19.90
N GLU A 10 -12.70 -1.30 19.09
CA GLU A 10 -12.49 -1.12 17.66
C GLU A 10 -11.66 0.16 17.47
N VAL A 11 -10.35 0.00 17.36
CA VAL A 11 -9.45 1.11 17.02
C VAL A 11 -9.59 1.38 15.53
N ALA A 12 -10.46 2.33 15.18
CA ALA A 12 -10.53 2.84 13.81
C ALA A 12 -9.26 3.62 13.48
N VAL A 13 -8.37 3.05 12.65
CA VAL A 13 -7.21 3.76 12.13
C VAL A 13 -7.68 4.71 11.03
N LEU A 14 -7.56 6.02 11.26
CA LEU A 14 -7.78 7.03 10.23
C LEU A 14 -6.65 6.94 9.19
N ILE A 15 -6.92 6.29 8.07
CA ILE A 15 -6.00 6.26 6.92
C ILE A 15 -6.11 7.61 6.19
N ARG A 16 -5.06 8.44 6.31
CA ARG A 16 -4.92 9.65 5.50
C ARG A 16 -4.52 9.24 4.09
N VAL A 17 -5.42 9.43 3.13
CA VAL A 17 -5.09 9.33 1.70
C VAL A 17 -4.68 10.73 1.26
N PRO A 18 -3.44 10.93 0.77
CA PRO A 18 -3.05 12.24 0.24
C PRO A 18 -4.04 12.62 -0.86
N SER A 19 -4.50 13.87 -0.90
CA SER A 19 -5.32 14.36 -2.01
C SER A 19 -4.37 14.90 -3.07
N PRO A 20 -4.67 14.78 -4.38
CA PRO A 20 -3.81 15.33 -5.44
C PRO A 20 -3.79 16.87 -5.48
N LEU A 21 -4.27 17.54 -4.43
CA LEU A 21 -4.13 18.98 -4.25
C LEU A 21 -2.64 19.30 -4.06
N ARG A 22 -2.00 19.66 -5.19
CA ARG A 22 -0.66 20.26 -5.26
C ARG A 22 -0.48 21.30 -4.16
N ASP A 23 0.55 21.14 -3.34
CA ASP A 23 1.12 22.26 -2.61
C ASP A 23 1.82 23.18 -3.63
N PRO A 24 1.37 24.44 -3.81
CA PRO A 24 1.98 25.36 -4.77
C PRO A 24 3.42 25.79 -4.38
N SER A 25 3.90 25.45 -3.17
CA SER A 25 5.24 25.76 -2.71
C SER A 25 6.31 24.70 -3.07
N LEU A 26 5.90 23.53 -3.54
CA LEU A 26 6.82 22.47 -3.97
C LEU A 26 7.27 22.70 -5.43
N PRO A 27 8.55 22.43 -5.76
CA PRO A 27 9.02 22.50 -7.13
C PRO A 27 8.18 21.55 -8.01
N PRO A 28 7.91 21.92 -9.28
CA PRO A 28 7.09 21.10 -10.15
C PRO A 28 7.77 19.74 -10.35
N ALA A 29 7.18 18.69 -9.78
CA ALA A 29 7.56 17.33 -10.13
C ALA A 29 7.44 17.17 -11.66
N ASP A 30 8.39 16.47 -12.26
CA ASP A 30 8.40 16.12 -13.68
C ASP A 30 6.98 15.74 -14.10
N GLY A 31 6.45 16.35 -15.17
CA GLY A 31 5.01 16.27 -15.49
C GLY A 31 4.48 14.83 -15.59
N ASN A 32 5.35 13.87 -15.91
CA ASN A 32 5.05 12.44 -15.95
C ASN A 32 4.95 11.80 -14.55
N SER A 33 5.79 12.21 -13.61
CA SER A 33 5.80 11.74 -12.21
C SER A 33 4.63 12.34 -11.41
N ALA A 34 4.31 13.62 -11.61
CA ALA A 34 3.16 14.27 -11.00
C ALA A 34 1.82 13.63 -11.43
N GLY A 35 1.69 13.28 -12.71
CA GLY A 35 0.55 12.54 -13.24
C GLY A 35 0.44 11.13 -12.65
N SER A 36 1.57 10.46 -12.47
CA SER A 36 1.64 9.12 -11.87
C SER A 36 1.25 9.11 -10.39
N LEU A 37 1.68 10.10 -9.60
CA LEU A 37 1.30 10.22 -8.18
C LEU A 37 -0.19 10.56 -7.99
N THR A 38 -0.74 11.40 -8.87
CA THR A 38 -2.18 11.69 -8.89
C THR A 38 -2.97 10.42 -9.20
N LEU A 39 -2.52 9.64 -10.20
CA LEU A 39 -3.12 8.36 -10.53
C LEU A 39 -3.05 7.36 -9.37
N ALA A 40 -1.89 7.22 -8.71
CA ALA A 40 -1.73 6.35 -7.53
C ALA A 40 -2.72 6.72 -6.41
N THR A 41 -2.89 8.03 -6.17
CA THR A 41 -3.83 8.56 -5.20
C THR A 41 -5.29 8.23 -5.56
N THR A 42 -5.68 8.46 -6.81
CA THR A 42 -7.02 8.12 -7.30
C THR A 42 -7.31 6.61 -7.15
N ARG A 43 -6.32 5.76 -7.45
CA ARG A 43 -6.43 4.31 -7.28
C ARG A 43 -6.55 3.91 -5.81
N LEU A 44 -5.83 4.56 -4.91
CA LEU A 44 -5.97 4.29 -3.47
C LEU A 44 -7.36 4.68 -2.94
N ALA A 45 -7.94 5.78 -3.44
CA ALA A 45 -9.32 6.14 -3.13
C ALA A 45 -10.33 5.10 -3.69
N GLN A 46 -10.09 4.58 -4.90
CA GLN A 46 -10.86 3.47 -5.46
C GLN A 46 -10.77 2.21 -4.58
N ALA A 47 -9.58 1.81 -4.16
CA ALA A 47 -9.39 0.63 -3.29
C ALA A 47 -10.16 0.77 -1.97
N ARG A 48 -10.22 1.98 -1.42
CA ARG A 48 -11.03 2.28 -0.22
C ARG A 48 -12.54 2.15 -0.48
N ALA A 49 -13.01 2.56 -1.64
CA ALA A 49 -14.41 2.38 -2.01
C ALA A 49 -14.76 0.89 -2.19
N GLU A 50 -13.88 0.13 -2.84
CA GLU A 50 -14.01 -1.33 -2.99
C GLU A 50 -14.05 -2.03 -1.63
N LEU A 51 -13.19 -1.63 -0.68
CA LEU A 51 -13.21 -2.15 0.69
C LEU A 51 -14.56 -1.90 1.38
N ARG A 52 -15.08 -0.66 1.29
CA ARG A 52 -16.38 -0.27 1.86
C ARG A 52 -17.52 -1.09 1.24
N ASP A 53 -17.42 -1.39 -0.04
CA ASP A 53 -18.45 -2.13 -0.78
C ASP A 53 -18.26 -3.67 -0.67
N HIS A 54 -17.45 -4.14 0.30
CA HIS A 54 -17.13 -5.55 0.58
C HIS A 54 -16.43 -6.30 -0.57
N ARG A 55 -15.81 -5.57 -1.50
CA ARG A 55 -15.07 -6.10 -2.65
C ARG A 55 -13.59 -6.26 -2.29
N TRP A 56 -13.30 -7.18 -1.36
CA TRP A 56 -11.98 -7.30 -0.71
C TRP A 56 -10.87 -7.65 -1.70
N GLU A 57 -11.09 -8.65 -2.55
CA GLU A 57 -10.13 -9.05 -3.58
C GLU A 57 -9.86 -7.92 -4.57
N GLN A 58 -10.90 -7.22 -5.02
CA GLN A 58 -10.74 -6.08 -5.92
C GLN A 58 -9.96 -4.95 -5.24
N SER A 59 -10.25 -4.67 -3.95
CA SER A 59 -9.52 -3.68 -3.16
C SER A 59 -8.02 -4.00 -3.08
N VAL A 60 -7.68 -5.27 -2.83
CA VAL A 60 -6.29 -5.76 -2.80
C VAL A 60 -5.65 -5.66 -4.19
N GLY A 61 -6.35 -6.07 -5.25
CA GLY A 61 -5.88 -5.93 -6.64
C GLY A 61 -5.67 -4.47 -7.06
N THR A 62 -6.48 -3.54 -6.55
CA THR A 62 -6.29 -2.11 -6.78
C THR A 62 -5.09 -1.57 -5.98
N CYS A 63 -4.86 -2.04 -4.75
CA CYS A 63 -3.65 -1.72 -4.00
C CYS A 63 -2.38 -2.20 -4.73
N ARG A 64 -2.40 -3.38 -5.36
CA ARG A 64 -1.29 -3.85 -6.20
C ARG A 64 -0.94 -2.84 -7.29
N LYS A 65 -1.95 -2.30 -7.99
CA LYS A 65 -1.76 -1.28 -9.05
C LYS A 65 -1.12 0.00 -8.50
N VAL A 66 -1.48 0.42 -7.29
CA VAL A 66 -0.82 1.55 -6.61
C VAL A 66 0.68 1.27 -6.41
N LEU A 67 1.04 0.08 -5.94
CA LEU A 67 2.45 -0.33 -5.75
C LEU A 67 3.23 -0.40 -7.07
N GLU A 68 2.58 -0.70 -8.20
CA GLU A 68 3.23 -0.66 -9.53
C GLU A 68 3.50 0.77 -9.99
N ILE A 69 2.55 1.67 -9.76
CA ILE A 69 2.72 3.08 -10.09
C ILE A 69 3.85 3.69 -9.22
N LEU A 70 3.89 3.35 -7.93
CA LEU A 70 4.95 3.77 -7.02
C LEU A 70 6.34 3.38 -7.53
N ALA A 71 6.56 2.10 -7.87
CA ALA A 71 7.87 1.66 -8.36
C ALA A 71 8.29 2.25 -9.71
N ARG A 72 7.35 2.81 -10.48
CA ARG A 72 7.67 3.57 -11.71
C ARG A 72 8.02 5.03 -11.44
N THR A 73 7.64 5.55 -10.28
CA THR A 73 7.72 6.97 -9.96
C THR A 73 8.82 7.29 -8.94
N VAL A 74 9.17 6.32 -8.08
CA VAL A 74 10.24 6.45 -7.08
C VAL A 74 11.25 5.33 -7.19
N LYS A 75 12.49 5.62 -6.82
CA LYS A 75 13.55 4.60 -6.73
C LYS A 75 13.38 3.81 -5.44
N VAL A 76 12.77 2.63 -5.55
CA VAL A 76 12.74 1.64 -4.46
C VAL A 76 13.98 0.75 -4.58
N PRO A 77 14.76 0.55 -3.50
CA PRO A 77 15.85 -0.43 -3.47
C PRO A 77 15.41 -1.81 -3.99
N ASP A 78 16.30 -2.46 -4.73
CA ASP A 78 15.98 -3.74 -5.37
C ASP A 78 15.80 -4.85 -4.33
N ALA A 79 15.01 -5.87 -4.67
CA ALA A 79 14.72 -6.98 -3.75
C ALA A 79 16.00 -7.67 -3.27
N ASP A 80 16.97 -7.89 -4.15
CA ASP A 80 18.26 -8.49 -3.81
C ASP A 80 19.07 -7.61 -2.85
N GLU A 81 19.09 -6.30 -3.06
CA GLU A 81 19.78 -5.34 -2.18
C GLU A 81 19.18 -5.38 -0.76
N VAL A 82 17.87 -5.58 -0.65
CA VAL A 82 17.12 -5.59 0.60
C VAL A 82 17.22 -6.94 1.32
N PHE A 83 16.95 -8.04 0.61
CA PHE A 83 16.82 -9.36 1.22
C PHE A 83 18.17 -10.06 1.43
N ASN A 84 19.21 -9.71 0.69
CA ASN A 84 20.58 -10.16 0.98
C ASN A 84 21.26 -9.35 2.10
N THR A 85 20.74 -8.17 2.44
CA THR A 85 21.22 -7.39 3.60
C THR A 85 20.60 -7.94 4.90
N PRO A 86 21.42 -8.34 5.90
CA PRO A 86 20.91 -8.79 7.20
C PRO A 86 19.98 -7.75 7.83
N ARG A 87 18.85 -8.17 8.41
CA ARG A 87 17.81 -7.26 8.95
C ARG A 87 18.38 -6.14 9.84
N ARG A 88 19.31 -6.47 10.74
CA ARG A 88 19.97 -5.53 11.67
C ARG A 88 20.93 -4.52 11.01
N ARG A 89 21.26 -4.71 9.73
CA ARG A 89 22.16 -3.85 8.95
C ARG A 89 21.42 -3.05 7.87
N ARG A 90 20.10 -3.21 7.74
CA ARG A 90 19.32 -2.49 6.75
C ARG A 90 19.25 -1.01 7.11
N THR A 91 19.46 -0.16 6.13
CA THR A 91 19.13 1.26 6.24
C THR A 91 17.62 1.43 6.41
N GLN A 92 17.18 2.60 6.87
CA GLN A 92 15.75 2.91 6.96
C GLN A 92 15.05 2.74 5.60
N GLU A 93 15.72 3.13 4.51
CA GLU A 93 15.18 2.99 3.16
C GLU A 93 15.03 1.52 2.76
N GLN A 94 16.00 0.67 3.07
CA GLN A 94 15.90 -0.78 2.85
C GLN A 94 14.82 -1.44 3.71
N GLN A 95 14.51 -0.90 4.89
CA GLN A 95 13.42 -1.40 5.73
C GLN A 95 12.04 -1.10 5.11
N TRP A 96 11.84 0.12 4.59
CA TRP A 96 10.63 0.47 3.85
C TRP A 96 10.51 -0.29 2.53
N ALA A 97 11.61 -0.48 1.82
CA ALA A 97 11.66 -1.31 0.62
C ALA A 97 11.29 -2.77 0.91
N ALA A 98 11.69 -3.31 2.07
CA ALA A 98 11.28 -4.66 2.47
C ALA A 98 9.75 -4.77 2.63
N MET A 99 9.12 -3.74 3.20
CA MET A 99 7.65 -3.67 3.31
C MET A 99 6.99 -3.56 1.94
N TYR A 100 7.55 -2.74 1.03
CA TYR A 100 7.09 -2.64 -0.36
C TYR A 100 7.11 -4.01 -1.06
N HIS A 101 8.25 -4.71 -1.06
CA HIS A 101 8.38 -6.00 -1.74
C HIS A 101 7.46 -7.05 -1.12
N THR A 102 7.35 -7.09 0.21
CA THR A 102 6.43 -8.00 0.90
C THR A 102 4.98 -7.76 0.48
N LEU A 103 4.52 -6.50 0.42
CA LEU A 103 3.16 -6.20 -0.05
C LEU A 103 2.99 -6.50 -1.53
N LYS A 104 4.01 -6.24 -2.36
CA LYS A 104 3.98 -6.56 -3.80
C LYS A 104 3.76 -8.05 -4.03
N ASP A 105 4.45 -8.89 -3.27
CA ASP A 105 4.33 -10.35 -3.32
C ASP A 105 2.97 -10.81 -2.77
N MET A 106 2.54 -10.28 -1.62
CA MET A 106 1.25 -10.62 -1.03
C MET A 106 0.07 -10.27 -1.94
N THR A 107 0.14 -9.15 -2.66
CA THR A 107 -0.96 -8.68 -3.51
C THR A 107 -0.90 -9.23 -4.95
N HIS A 108 0.16 -9.96 -5.31
CA HIS A 108 0.30 -10.60 -6.62
C HIS A 108 -0.86 -11.57 -6.98
N PRO A 109 -1.33 -12.43 -6.06
CA PRO A 109 -2.46 -13.35 -6.29
C PRO A 109 -3.76 -12.66 -6.71
N ALA A 110 -4.07 -11.49 -6.15
CA ALA A 110 -5.31 -10.75 -6.42
C ALA A 110 -5.43 -10.21 -7.85
N HIS A 111 -4.41 -10.44 -8.69
CA HIS A 111 -4.37 -9.99 -10.07
C HIS A 111 -4.07 -11.13 -11.06
N HIS A 112 -3.79 -12.34 -10.57
CA HIS A 112 -3.38 -13.47 -11.39
C HIS A 112 -3.99 -14.78 -10.89
N ASP A 113 -4.85 -15.39 -11.71
CA ASP A 113 -5.28 -16.77 -11.54
C ASP A 113 -4.18 -17.72 -12.03
N THR A 114 -3.15 -17.89 -11.21
CA THR A 114 -2.23 -19.01 -11.37
C THR A 114 -2.78 -20.23 -10.63
N PRO A 115 -2.36 -21.46 -10.99
CA PRO A 115 -2.78 -22.67 -10.27
C PRO A 115 -2.51 -22.60 -8.76
N HIS A 116 -1.51 -21.83 -8.33
CA HIS A 116 -1.10 -21.68 -6.93
C HIS A 116 -1.77 -20.51 -6.19
N THR A 117 -2.45 -19.60 -6.91
CA THR A 117 -3.07 -18.39 -6.35
C THR A 117 -4.60 -18.38 -6.44
N SER A 118 -5.19 -19.25 -7.26
CA SER A 118 -6.64 -19.43 -7.43
C SER A 118 -7.41 -19.82 -6.16
N GLN A 119 -6.73 -20.17 -5.07
CA GLN A 119 -7.33 -20.51 -3.76
C GLN A 119 -7.21 -19.38 -2.73
N PHE A 120 -6.58 -18.26 -3.08
CA PHE A 120 -6.43 -17.14 -2.15
C PHE A 120 -7.78 -16.49 -1.93
N ASN A 121 -8.28 -16.59 -0.70
CA ASN A 121 -9.46 -15.87 -0.25
C ASN A 121 -9.03 -14.66 0.55
N TRP A 122 -9.52 -13.49 0.13
CA TRP A 122 -9.26 -12.23 0.82
C TRP A 122 -10.38 -11.96 1.82
N SER A 123 -10.03 -11.73 3.08
CA SER A 123 -10.99 -11.28 4.10
C SER A 123 -10.98 -9.75 4.24
N ARG A 124 -11.97 -9.21 4.95
CA ARG A 124 -12.01 -7.78 5.30
C ARG A 124 -10.72 -7.34 6.04
N PRO A 125 -10.25 -8.04 7.10
CA PRO A 125 -8.99 -7.68 7.77
C PRO A 125 -7.78 -7.65 6.84
N ASP A 126 -7.67 -8.59 5.90
CA ASP A 126 -6.55 -8.63 4.95
C ASP A 126 -6.54 -7.39 4.06
N ALA A 127 -7.71 -7.04 3.51
CA ALA A 127 -7.87 -5.87 2.66
C ALA A 127 -7.63 -4.56 3.43
N GLU A 128 -8.08 -4.46 4.69
CA GLU A 128 -7.80 -3.32 5.57
C GLU A 128 -6.29 -3.15 5.82
N ALA A 129 -5.59 -4.24 6.15
CA ALA A 129 -4.15 -4.21 6.38
C ALA A 129 -3.36 -3.80 5.13
N ILE A 130 -3.71 -4.38 3.97
CA ILE A 130 -3.06 -4.07 2.70
C ILE A 130 -3.33 -2.63 2.28
N LEU A 131 -4.57 -2.14 2.44
CA LEU A 131 -4.92 -0.76 2.13
C LEU A 131 -4.13 0.23 3.01
N ALA A 132 -4.09 0.00 4.31
CA ALA A 132 -3.37 0.84 5.26
C ALA A 132 -1.86 0.87 4.97
N ALA A 133 -1.27 -0.30 4.73
CA ALA A 133 0.13 -0.45 4.41
C ALA A 133 0.50 0.24 3.08
N THR A 134 -0.34 0.09 2.06
CA THR A 134 -0.18 0.75 0.75
C THR A 134 -0.29 2.27 0.88
N ALA A 135 -1.23 2.77 1.68
CA ALA A 135 -1.37 4.20 1.96
C ALA A 135 -0.13 4.78 2.67
N GLY A 136 0.41 4.05 3.66
CA GLY A 136 1.63 4.43 4.35
C GLY A 136 2.83 4.53 3.42
N LEU A 137 3.01 3.57 2.51
CA LEU A 137 4.06 3.62 1.49
C LEU A 137 3.86 4.79 0.51
N LEU A 138 2.63 5.01 0.04
CA LEU A 138 2.34 6.14 -0.85
C LEU A 138 2.69 7.47 -0.17
N LEU A 139 2.29 7.66 1.09
CA LEU A 139 2.65 8.87 1.85
C LEU A 139 4.16 9.01 2.05
N ARG A 140 4.87 7.91 2.37
CA ARG A 140 6.32 7.90 2.60
C ARG A 140 7.11 8.31 1.36
N TYR A 141 6.65 7.88 0.18
CA TYR A 141 7.32 8.10 -1.11
C TYR A 141 6.80 9.32 -1.87
N ASN A 142 5.72 9.95 -1.39
CA ASN A 142 5.18 11.21 -1.93
C ASN A 142 5.62 12.45 -1.12
N ALA A 143 6.33 12.26 0.01
CA ALA A 143 6.82 13.31 0.88
C ALA A 143 8.27 13.71 0.56
#